data_AF-A0ABC8TTG8-F1
#
_entry.id   AF-A0ABC8TTG8-F1
#
_cell.length_a   1.000
_cell.length_b   1.000
_cell.length_c   1.000
_cell.angle_alpha   90.00
_cell.angle_beta   90.00
_cell.angle_gamma   90.00
#
_symmetry.space_group_name_H-M   'P 1'
#
loop_
_entity.id
_entity.type
_entity.pdbx_description
1 polymer ?
#
loop_
_entity_poly.entity_id
_entity_poly.type
_entity_poly.pdbx_seq_one_letter_code
_entity_poly.pdbx_strand_id
1 'polypeptide(L)'
;MTQTQYSEQQFMKWVSFVGSLKHTLFNTANNKLFPSYTVTVDKNPAAGDFTSIQDAIDSLPFVNLLRVVIKVHAGVYTEKVNIPPLKSFITIEGAGAEKTIVQWGDTAQTPGPKGLPLGTFASATFAANSPYFIAKNITFKNTTPVPAPGAIGKQAVAFRISADTAAFLGCRFLGAQDTLYDHMGRHYYKDCYIEGSVDFIFGNGLSLFENTTPVPAPGAIGKQAVAFRISADTAAFLGCRFLGAQDTLYDHMGRHYYKDCYIEGSVDFIFGNGLSLFEGCHVHAIAPVTGALTAQGRSSLLEDTGFSFLNCKVTGSGALYLGRAWGPFSRVVFAYTYMDNIIIPKGWYNWGDPNREM
;
A
#
# COMPACT_ATOMS: atom_id res chain seq x y z
N MET A 1 10.69 11.80 -39.18
CA MET A 1 10.18 10.89 -38.14
C MET A 1 8.82 11.42 -37.72
N THR A 2 7.78 10.60 -37.74
CA THR A 2 6.43 11.02 -37.32
C THR A 2 6.35 11.14 -35.79
N GLN A 3 5.34 11.82 -35.27
CA GLN A 3 5.12 11.96 -33.83
C GLN A 3 4.95 10.60 -33.14
N THR A 4 4.29 9.65 -33.80
CA THR A 4 4.14 8.25 -33.34
C THR A 4 5.50 7.54 -33.26
N GLN A 5 6.32 7.63 -34.31
CA GLN A 5 7.65 7.01 -34.34
C GLN A 5 8.58 7.60 -33.26
N TYR A 6 8.46 8.89 -32.97
CA TYR A 6 9.20 9.53 -31.88
C TYR A 6 8.76 8.97 -30.53
N SER A 7 7.46 8.87 -30.27
CA SER A 7 6.92 8.30 -29.01
C SER A 7 7.35 6.85 -28.79
N GLU A 8 7.29 6.01 -29.83
CA GLU A 8 7.75 4.62 -29.76
C GLU A 8 9.26 4.53 -29.49
N GLN A 9 10.06 5.40 -30.09
CA GLN A 9 11.50 5.45 -29.84
C GLN A 9 11.81 5.89 -28.40
N GLN A 10 11.05 6.84 -27.84
CA GLN A 10 11.20 7.22 -26.43
C GLN A 10 10.79 6.08 -25.50
N PHE A 11 9.72 5.35 -25.81
CA PHE A 11 9.29 4.17 -25.06
C PHE A 11 10.37 3.08 -25.06
N MET A 12 10.96 2.74 -26.21
CA MET A 12 12.02 1.73 -26.28
C MET A 12 13.31 2.15 -25.58
N LYS A 13 13.65 3.44 -25.57
CA LYS A 13 14.75 3.98 -24.76
C LYS A 13 14.46 3.83 -23.27
N TRP A 14 13.23 4.07 -22.84
CA TRP A 14 12.80 3.86 -21.46
C TRP A 14 12.90 2.38 -21.06
N VAL A 15 12.37 1.46 -21.88
CA VAL A 15 12.48 0.01 -21.65
C VAL A 15 13.95 -0.43 -21.51
N SER A 16 14.82 0.04 -22.40
CA SER A 16 16.25 -0.26 -22.34
C SER A 16 16.92 0.31 -21.09
N PHE A 17 16.57 1.54 -20.70
CA PHE A 17 17.08 2.17 -19.49
C PHE A 17 16.69 1.38 -18.24
N VAL A 18 15.40 1.06 -18.06
CA VAL A 18 14.88 0.38 -16.86
C VAL A 18 15.20 -1.12 -16.81
N GLY A 19 15.39 -1.77 -17.97
CA GLY A 19 15.70 -3.21 -18.08
C GLY A 19 17.20 -3.54 -18.06
N SER A 20 18.08 -2.53 -18.06
CA SER A 20 19.53 -2.78 -18.07
C SER A 20 20.07 -3.14 -16.69
N LEU A 21 21.01 -4.08 -16.61
CA LEU A 21 21.70 -4.45 -15.35
C LEU A 21 22.52 -3.31 -14.72
N LYS A 22 22.74 -2.21 -15.44
CA LYS A 22 23.37 -0.98 -14.92
C LYS A 22 22.38 -0.06 -14.22
N HIS A 23 21.08 -0.27 -14.42
CA HIS A 23 20.03 0.47 -13.75
C HIS A 23 20.10 0.20 -12.24
N THR A 24 19.88 1.23 -11.43
CA THR A 24 20.01 1.15 -9.97
C THR A 24 19.15 0.03 -9.35
N LEU A 25 18.04 -0.34 -10.01
CA LEU A 25 17.23 -1.52 -9.67
C LEU A 25 18.07 -2.78 -9.41
N PHE A 26 19.01 -3.07 -10.31
CA PHE A 26 19.78 -4.32 -10.34
C PHE A 26 21.12 -4.21 -9.59
N ASN A 27 21.48 -3.01 -9.13
CA ASN A 27 22.68 -2.81 -8.33
C ASN A 27 22.45 -3.29 -6.90
N THR A 28 23.41 -4.03 -6.35
CA THR A 28 23.41 -4.42 -4.93
C THR A 28 23.38 -3.19 -4.04
N ALA A 29 22.41 -3.14 -3.13
CA ALA A 29 22.30 -2.07 -2.14
C ALA A 29 23.17 -2.37 -0.92
N ASN A 30 24.33 -1.70 -0.82
CA ASN A 30 25.25 -1.86 0.32
C ASN A 30 24.84 -0.94 1.47
N ASN A 31 24.01 -1.44 2.38
CA ASN A 31 23.50 -0.66 3.50
C ASN A 31 24.43 -0.74 4.74
N LYS A 32 24.53 0.37 5.50
CA LYS A 32 25.17 0.43 6.82
C LYS A 32 24.08 0.34 7.90
N LEU A 33 23.83 -0.87 8.41
CA LEU A 33 22.71 -1.11 9.32
C LEU A 33 23.01 -0.71 10.77
N PHE A 34 24.27 -0.79 11.20
CA PHE A 34 24.66 -0.47 12.57
C PHE A 34 24.87 1.04 12.74
N PRO A 35 24.25 1.67 13.75
CA PRO A 35 24.40 3.09 14.00
C PRO A 35 25.83 3.44 14.42
N SER A 36 26.40 4.47 13.79
CA SER A 36 27.66 5.07 14.23
C SER A 36 27.43 6.22 15.22
N TYR A 37 26.24 6.81 15.20
CA TYR A 37 25.87 7.94 16.03
C TYR A 37 24.36 7.94 16.29
N THR A 38 23.95 8.43 17.46
CA THR A 38 22.54 8.57 17.84
C THR A 38 22.29 9.97 18.40
N VAL A 39 21.21 10.59 17.96
CA VAL A 39 20.71 11.89 18.44
C VAL A 39 19.31 11.69 18.99
N THR A 40 18.96 12.38 20.06
CA THR A 40 17.64 12.30 20.69
C THR A 40 16.86 13.59 20.46
N VAL A 41 15.60 13.44 20.06
CA VAL A 41 14.64 14.54 19.89
C VAL A 41 13.52 14.37 20.92
N ASP A 42 13.34 15.36 21.79
CA ASP A 42 12.28 15.39 22.80
C ASP A 42 11.72 16.82 22.92
N LYS A 43 10.40 16.95 23.06
CA LYS A 43 9.76 18.26 23.25
C LYS A 43 10.22 18.95 24.54
N ASN A 44 10.66 18.18 25.53
CA ASN A 44 11.33 18.69 26.72
C ASN A 44 12.82 18.90 26.42
N PRO A 45 13.32 20.16 26.42
CA PRO A 45 14.73 20.45 26.14
C PRO A 45 15.71 19.86 27.17
N ALA A 46 15.23 19.43 28.34
CA ALA A 46 16.07 18.74 29.32
C ALA A 46 16.24 17.23 29.04
N ALA A 47 15.46 16.65 28.11
CA ALA A 47 15.39 15.21 27.85
C ALA A 47 15.86 14.80 26.45
N GLY A 48 16.12 15.75 25.55
CA GLY A 48 16.61 15.50 24.20
C GLY A 48 17.74 16.46 23.83
N ASP A 49 18.56 16.06 22.85
CA ASP A 49 19.60 16.91 22.27
C ASP A 49 18.97 18.06 21.46
N PHE A 50 17.79 17.82 20.90
CA PHE A 50 17.00 18.78 20.13
C PHE A 50 15.52 18.69 20.50
N THR A 51 14.77 19.78 20.27
CA THR A 51 13.32 19.82 20.45
C THR A 51 12.52 19.66 19.15
N SER A 52 13.20 19.69 18.00
CA SER A 52 12.61 19.48 16.68
C SER A 52 13.38 18.42 15.89
N ILE A 53 12.70 17.76 14.97
CA ILE A 53 13.30 16.75 14.09
C ILE A 53 14.18 17.46 13.04
N GLN A 54 13.73 18.60 12.52
CA GLN A 54 14.49 19.36 11.53
C GLN A 54 15.83 19.87 12.08
N ASP A 55 15.88 20.41 13.30
CA ASP A 55 17.14 20.89 13.90
C ASP A 55 18.13 19.74 14.11
N ALA A 56 17.65 18.56 14.52
CA ALA A 56 18.49 17.37 14.65
C ALA A 56 19.10 16.97 13.30
N ILE A 57 18.33 17.02 12.21
CA ILE A 57 18.81 16.78 10.84
C ILE A 57 19.83 17.86 10.42
N ASP A 58 19.56 19.12 10.76
CA ASP A 58 20.40 20.25 10.38
C ASP A 58 21.74 20.29 11.12
N SER A 59 21.80 19.71 12.32
CA SER A 59 23.04 19.51 13.07
C SER A 59 24.03 18.54 12.42
N LEU A 60 23.56 17.65 11.54
CA LEU A 60 24.40 16.66 10.88
C LEU A 60 25.25 17.27 9.77
N PRO A 61 26.43 16.69 9.48
CA PRO A 61 27.29 17.14 8.39
C PRO A 61 26.54 17.24 7.06
N PHE A 62 26.93 18.21 6.22
CA PHE A 62 26.34 18.42 4.90
C PHE A 62 26.37 17.15 4.02
N VAL A 63 27.48 16.42 4.08
CA VAL A 63 27.61 15.07 3.52
C VAL A 63 27.65 14.06 4.66
N ASN A 64 26.64 13.20 4.75
CA ASN A 64 26.61 12.13 5.74
C ASN A 64 26.93 10.78 5.10
N LEU A 65 27.99 10.13 5.60
CA LEU A 65 28.46 8.83 5.10
C LEU A 65 28.24 7.70 6.11
N LEU A 66 27.73 8.01 7.31
CA LEU A 66 27.58 7.06 8.41
C LEU A 66 26.12 6.93 8.81
N ARG A 67 25.72 5.76 9.34
CA ARG A 67 24.35 5.54 9.82
C ARG A 67 24.14 6.35 11.09
N VAL A 68 23.27 7.36 11.02
CA VAL A 68 22.84 8.16 12.16
C VAL A 68 21.41 7.78 12.51
N VAL A 69 21.13 7.52 13.78
CA VAL A 69 19.77 7.30 14.29
C VAL A 69 19.31 8.55 15.02
N ILE A 70 18.21 9.13 14.59
CA ILE A 70 17.50 10.20 15.28
C ILE A 70 16.33 9.54 16.01
N LYS A 71 16.46 9.37 17.33
CA LYS A 71 15.41 8.84 18.19
C LYS A 71 14.45 9.96 18.56
N VAL A 72 13.19 9.82 18.16
CA VAL A 72 12.14 10.79 18.42
C VAL A 72 11.26 10.25 19.53
N HIS A 73 11.27 10.92 20.68
CA HIS A 73 10.44 10.54 21.82
C HIS A 73 8.95 10.80 21.54
N ALA A 74 8.10 10.24 22.40
CA ALA A 74 6.66 10.36 22.26
C ALA A 74 6.22 11.83 22.27
N GLY A 75 5.35 12.19 21.33
CA GLY A 75 4.88 13.56 21.17
C GLY A 75 4.29 13.82 19.79
N VAL A 76 3.58 14.95 19.71
CA VAL A 76 3.14 15.53 18.44
C VAL A 76 4.07 16.69 18.09
N TYR A 77 4.76 16.54 16.97
CA TYR A 77 5.71 17.48 16.39
C TYR A 77 5.05 18.16 15.18
N THR A 78 4.62 19.40 15.35
CA THR A 78 4.01 20.19 14.26
C THR A 78 5.12 20.97 13.56
N GLU A 79 5.76 20.33 12.60
CA GLU A 79 6.88 20.89 11.84
C GLU A 79 6.92 20.28 10.44
N LYS A 80 7.56 20.99 9.52
CA LYS A 80 7.84 20.50 8.16
C LYS A 80 9.28 20.04 8.10
N VAL A 81 9.50 18.79 7.69
CA VAL A 81 10.82 18.16 7.73
C VAL A 81 11.31 17.84 6.32
N ASN A 82 12.57 18.18 6.03
CA ASN A 82 13.23 17.87 4.77
C ASN A 82 14.65 17.35 5.00
N ILE A 83 14.91 16.12 4.56
CA ILE A 83 16.25 15.53 4.52
C ILE A 83 16.87 15.79 3.14
N PRO A 84 17.94 16.59 3.04
CA PRO A 84 18.62 16.89 1.77
C PRO A 84 19.30 15.66 1.15
N PRO A 85 19.52 15.63 -0.18
CA PRO A 85 20.05 14.46 -0.88
C PRO A 85 21.41 13.92 -0.38
N LEU A 86 22.27 14.80 0.15
CA LEU A 86 23.62 14.44 0.60
C LEU A 86 23.67 13.92 2.04
N LYS A 87 22.55 13.91 2.77
CA LYS A 87 22.44 13.39 4.13
C LYS A 87 21.95 11.93 4.14
N SER A 88 22.68 11.05 3.44
CA SER A 88 22.39 9.61 3.34
C SER A 88 22.43 8.89 4.69
N PHE A 89 21.89 7.67 4.76
CA PHE A 89 21.97 6.79 5.95
C PHE A 89 21.35 7.37 7.24
N ILE A 90 20.36 8.26 7.14
CA ILE A 90 19.58 8.70 8.30
C ILE A 90 18.50 7.67 8.63
N THR A 91 18.35 7.37 9.92
CA THR A 91 17.22 6.63 10.47
C THR A 91 16.41 7.52 11.39
N ILE A 92 15.10 7.60 11.20
CA ILE A 92 14.17 8.21 12.16
C ILE A 92 13.50 7.06 12.92
N GLU A 93 13.60 7.06 14.24
CA GLU A 93 13.03 6.01 15.09
C GLU A 93 12.13 6.64 16.16
N GLY A 94 10.83 6.46 16.03
CA GLY A 94 9.85 6.90 17.03
C GLY A 94 9.70 5.92 18.19
N ALA A 95 9.13 6.41 19.29
CA ALA A 95 8.78 5.60 20.47
C ALA A 95 7.56 4.67 20.27
N GLY A 96 7.04 4.57 19.04
CA GLY A 96 5.79 3.89 18.69
C GLY A 96 4.95 4.76 17.76
N ALA A 97 4.37 4.15 16.71
CA ALA A 97 3.67 4.92 15.68
C ALA A 97 2.45 5.68 16.23
N GLU A 98 1.75 5.10 17.21
CA GLU A 98 0.62 5.75 17.89
C GLU A 98 1.07 6.85 18.89
N LYS A 99 2.36 6.89 19.24
CA LYS A 99 2.90 7.78 20.28
C LYS A 99 3.73 8.93 19.72
N THR A 100 4.27 8.76 18.51
CA THR A 100 5.21 9.71 17.89
C THR A 100 4.63 10.14 16.56
N ILE A 101 4.22 11.41 16.45
CA ILE A 101 3.51 11.93 15.29
C ILE A 101 4.21 13.20 14.82
N VAL A 102 4.66 13.22 13.57
CA VAL A 102 5.05 14.46 12.88
C VAL A 102 3.93 14.89 11.94
N GLN A 103 3.54 16.16 12.01
CA GLN A 103 2.40 16.66 11.26
C GLN A 103 2.59 18.06 10.68
N TRP A 104 2.00 18.30 9.52
CA TRP A 104 1.91 19.62 8.88
C TRP A 104 0.63 19.70 8.03
N GLY A 105 0.31 20.89 7.48
CA GLY A 105 -0.99 21.16 6.86
C GLY A 105 -0.92 21.81 5.47
N ASP A 106 0.17 21.61 4.74
CA ASP A 106 0.30 22.19 3.40
C ASP A 106 -0.50 21.41 2.35
N THR A 107 -1.05 22.15 1.40
CA THR A 107 -1.66 21.63 0.17
C THR A 107 -0.85 22.11 -1.04
N ALA A 108 -1.10 21.54 -2.22
CA ALA A 108 -0.51 22.03 -3.46
C ALA A 108 -0.83 23.50 -3.74
N GLN A 109 -1.94 24.02 -3.23
CA GLN A 109 -2.33 25.43 -3.31
C GLN A 109 -1.73 26.33 -2.25
N THR A 110 -1.10 25.79 -1.20
CA THR A 110 -0.49 26.64 -0.18
C THR A 110 0.50 27.60 -0.84
N PRO A 111 0.43 28.92 -0.57
CA PRO A 111 1.38 29.88 -1.11
C PRO A 111 2.80 29.60 -0.60
N GLY A 112 3.73 29.38 -1.53
CA GLY A 112 5.15 29.28 -1.21
C GLY A 112 5.82 30.64 -1.01
N PRO A 113 7.15 30.67 -0.79
CA PRO A 113 7.89 31.90 -0.47
C PRO A 113 7.78 33.03 -1.51
N LYS A 114 7.51 32.69 -2.78
CA LYS A 114 7.33 33.66 -3.88
C LYS A 114 5.86 33.96 -4.18
N GLY A 115 4.93 33.55 -3.30
CA GLY A 115 3.48 33.67 -3.50
C GLY A 115 2.89 32.67 -4.51
N LEU A 116 3.73 31.87 -5.18
CA LEU A 116 3.28 30.82 -6.10
C LEU A 116 2.85 29.57 -5.32
N PRO A 117 1.85 28.81 -5.80
CA PRO A 117 1.46 27.53 -5.19
C PRO A 117 2.65 26.58 -5.04
N LEU A 118 2.75 25.91 -3.88
CA LEU A 118 3.81 24.92 -3.62
C LEU A 118 3.80 23.76 -4.63
N GLY A 119 2.62 23.37 -5.10
CA GLY A 119 2.42 22.12 -5.83
C GLY A 119 2.52 20.88 -4.94
N THR A 120 2.09 19.73 -5.47
CA THR A 120 2.08 18.45 -4.74
C THR A 120 3.46 18.09 -4.18
N PHE A 121 4.52 18.28 -4.95
CA PHE A 121 5.87 17.87 -4.54
C PHE A 121 6.34 18.56 -3.26
N ALA A 122 6.02 19.85 -3.11
CA ALA A 122 6.45 20.65 -1.97
C ALA A 122 5.40 20.73 -0.85
N SER A 123 4.23 20.10 -0.98
CA SER A 123 3.23 20.04 0.10
C SER A 123 3.54 19.00 1.18
N ALA A 124 4.58 18.18 0.97
CA ALA A 124 4.97 17.12 1.90
C ALA A 124 5.26 17.64 3.32
N THR A 125 4.59 17.04 4.31
CA THR A 125 4.90 17.23 5.74
C THR A 125 6.33 16.77 6.04
N PHE A 126 6.70 15.60 5.52
CA PHE A 126 8.04 15.05 5.65
C PHE A 126 8.56 14.63 4.27
N ALA A 127 9.73 15.14 3.89
CA ALA A 127 10.39 14.82 2.63
C ALA A 127 11.77 14.20 2.86
N ALA A 128 11.97 12.96 2.42
CA ALA A 128 13.27 12.31 2.39
C ALA A 128 13.81 12.30 0.96
N ASN A 129 14.96 12.93 0.71
CA ASN A 129 15.59 12.98 -0.61
C ASN A 129 16.95 12.26 -0.66
N SER A 130 17.32 11.57 0.42
CA SER A 130 18.61 10.92 0.61
C SER A 130 18.51 9.39 0.59
N PRO A 131 19.44 8.66 -0.05
CA PRO A 131 19.38 7.21 -0.12
C PRO A 131 19.67 6.54 1.23
N TYR A 132 19.29 5.27 1.35
CA TYR A 132 19.44 4.47 2.57
C TYR A 132 18.65 5.01 3.77
N PHE A 133 17.60 5.80 3.54
CA PHE A 133 16.72 6.31 4.58
C PHE A 133 15.97 5.17 5.28
N ILE A 134 15.83 5.25 6.59
CA ILE A 134 14.99 4.30 7.35
C ILE A 134 14.04 5.08 8.26
N ALA A 135 12.76 4.73 8.28
CA ALA A 135 11.83 5.17 9.32
C ALA A 135 11.29 3.96 10.10
N LYS A 136 11.15 4.13 11.42
CA LYS A 136 10.61 3.11 12.31
C LYS A 136 9.61 3.71 13.28
N ASN A 137 8.48 3.02 13.48
CA ASN A 137 7.57 3.25 14.60
C ASN A 137 7.17 4.72 14.81
N ILE A 138 6.80 5.41 13.73
CA ILE A 138 6.44 6.83 13.73
C ILE A 138 5.30 7.09 12.74
N THR A 139 4.45 8.06 13.05
CA THR A 139 3.38 8.55 12.16
C THR A 139 3.80 9.82 11.44
N PHE A 140 3.60 9.85 10.12
CA PHE A 140 3.66 11.04 9.29
C PHE A 140 2.24 11.44 8.89
N LYS A 141 1.85 12.69 9.17
CA LYS A 141 0.47 13.14 8.97
C LYS A 141 0.39 14.46 8.22
N ASN A 142 -0.39 14.51 7.15
CA ASN A 142 -0.91 15.79 6.66
C ASN A 142 -2.28 16.05 7.31
N THR A 143 -2.46 17.22 7.93
CA THR A 143 -3.68 17.57 8.68
C THR A 143 -4.81 18.13 7.80
N THR A 144 -4.58 18.26 6.50
CA THR A 144 -5.60 18.74 5.55
C THR A 144 -6.80 17.78 5.53
N PRO A 145 -8.04 18.28 5.66
CA PRO A 145 -9.23 17.43 5.63
C PRO A 145 -9.48 16.85 4.23
N VAL A 146 -10.30 15.80 4.17
CA VAL A 146 -10.73 15.20 2.90
C VAL A 146 -11.40 16.26 2.03
N PRO A 147 -10.89 16.52 0.81
CA PRO A 147 -11.47 17.52 -0.05
C PRO A 147 -12.78 17.03 -0.68
N ALA A 148 -13.64 17.97 -1.10
CA ALA A 148 -14.80 17.65 -1.90
C ALA A 148 -14.38 17.01 -3.26
N PRO A 149 -15.18 16.09 -3.83
CA PRO A 149 -14.90 15.52 -5.15
C PRO A 149 -14.65 16.61 -6.21
N GLY A 150 -13.57 16.45 -6.98
CA GLY A 150 -13.19 17.40 -8.04
C GLY A 150 -12.52 18.69 -7.57
N ALA A 151 -12.22 18.83 -6.27
CA ALA A 151 -11.53 20.02 -5.76
C ALA A 151 -10.12 20.16 -6.37
N ILE A 152 -9.84 21.33 -6.93
CA ILE A 152 -8.54 21.64 -7.54
C ILE A 152 -7.54 22.03 -6.45
N GLY A 153 -6.32 21.50 -6.53
CA GLY A 153 -5.18 21.96 -5.72
C GLY A 153 -5.19 21.52 -4.25
N LYS A 154 -5.98 20.49 -3.91
CA LYS A 154 -6.12 19.96 -2.54
C LYS A 154 -5.21 18.76 -2.24
N GLN A 155 -4.28 18.44 -3.14
CA GLN A 155 -3.23 17.46 -2.90
C GLN A 155 -2.41 17.82 -1.67
N ALA A 156 -2.27 16.90 -0.72
CA ALA A 156 -1.74 17.18 0.60
C ALA A 156 -0.88 16.02 1.11
N VAL A 157 0.43 16.09 0.81
CA VAL A 157 1.34 14.97 1.04
C VAL A 157 1.73 14.86 2.52
N ALA A 158 1.56 13.67 3.10
CA ALA A 158 2.01 13.35 4.46
C ALA A 158 3.49 12.96 4.45
N PHE A 159 3.90 12.16 3.46
CA PHE A 159 5.29 11.75 3.34
C PHE A 159 5.70 11.63 1.87
N ARG A 160 6.91 12.10 1.54
CA ARG A 160 7.53 11.94 0.23
C ARG A 160 8.90 11.28 0.33
N ILE A 161 9.14 10.22 -0.44
CA ILE A 161 10.47 9.63 -0.63
C ILE A 161 10.93 9.80 -2.08
N SER A 162 12.06 10.48 -2.25
CA SER A 162 12.73 10.69 -3.54
C SER A 162 14.18 10.21 -3.46
N ALA A 163 14.39 8.94 -3.13
CA ALA A 163 15.72 8.38 -3.03
C ALA A 163 15.73 6.85 -3.04
N ASP A 164 16.82 6.26 -3.51
CA ASP A 164 16.93 4.81 -3.59
C ASP A 164 17.22 4.14 -2.23
N THR A 165 16.81 2.87 -2.09
CA THR A 165 17.08 2.02 -0.93
C THR A 165 16.49 2.56 0.37
N ALA A 166 15.20 2.92 0.40
CA ALA A 166 14.53 3.33 1.65
C ALA A 166 13.79 2.17 2.32
N ALA A 167 13.65 2.21 3.64
CA ALA A 167 12.84 1.24 4.38
C ALA A 167 11.95 1.92 5.44
N PHE A 168 10.74 1.39 5.62
CA PHE A 168 9.74 1.86 6.57
C PHE A 168 9.23 0.67 7.35
N LEU A 169 9.30 0.72 8.69
CA LEU A 169 8.94 -0.41 9.56
C LEU A 169 7.97 0.05 10.65
N GLY A 170 6.75 -0.47 10.66
CA GLY A 170 5.76 -0.09 11.67
C GLY A 170 5.36 1.39 11.59
N CYS A 171 5.45 2.02 10.41
CA CYS A 171 5.13 3.43 10.22
C CYS A 171 3.65 3.63 9.87
N ARG A 172 3.12 4.82 10.17
CA ARG A 172 1.79 5.25 9.72
C ARG A 172 1.89 6.46 8.81
N PHE A 173 1.10 6.49 7.75
CA PHE A 173 1.01 7.61 6.80
C PHE A 173 -0.44 8.03 6.72
N LEU A 174 -0.76 9.22 7.23
CA LEU A 174 -2.14 9.69 7.39
C LEU A 174 -2.36 10.95 6.59
N GLY A 175 -3.34 10.95 5.70
CA GLY A 175 -3.69 12.13 4.91
C GLY A 175 -5.05 11.98 4.24
N ALA A 176 -5.25 12.74 3.18
CA ALA A 176 -6.43 12.66 2.33
C ALA A 176 -5.99 12.39 0.88
N GLN A 177 -6.01 13.42 0.04
CA GLN A 177 -5.49 13.34 -1.32
C GLN A 177 -3.96 13.36 -1.33
N ASP A 178 -3.32 12.45 -2.07
CA ASP A 178 -1.87 12.37 -2.28
C ASP A 178 -1.07 12.07 -1.00
N THR A 179 -1.54 11.16 -0.14
CA THR A 179 -0.96 10.91 1.19
C THR A 179 0.52 10.48 1.17
N LEU A 180 0.84 9.35 0.53
CA LEU A 180 2.20 8.82 0.42
C LEU A 180 2.71 9.02 -1.02
N TYR A 181 3.62 9.98 -1.18
CA TYR A 181 4.29 10.24 -2.43
C TYR A 181 5.57 9.38 -2.53
N ASP A 182 5.38 8.16 -3.03
CA ASP A 182 6.40 7.18 -3.35
C ASP A 182 7.15 7.56 -4.65
N HIS A 183 7.80 8.72 -4.64
CA HIS A 183 8.14 9.46 -5.85
C HIS A 183 9.16 8.75 -6.76
N MET A 184 10.31 8.29 -6.24
CA MET A 184 11.31 7.55 -7.02
C MET A 184 12.30 6.80 -6.12
N GLY A 185 12.78 5.65 -6.59
CA GLY A 185 13.74 4.79 -5.87
C GLY A 185 13.18 3.41 -5.56
N ARG A 186 13.98 2.55 -4.92
CA ARG A 186 13.51 1.27 -4.37
C ARG A 186 13.16 1.41 -2.91
N HIS A 187 11.95 1.01 -2.52
CA HIS A 187 11.49 1.15 -1.15
C HIS A 187 10.88 -0.14 -0.61
N TYR A 188 11.02 -0.32 0.70
CA TYR A 188 10.44 -1.45 1.42
C TYR A 188 9.58 -0.94 2.58
N TYR A 189 8.31 -1.31 2.59
CA TYR A 189 7.36 -0.95 3.63
C TYR A 189 6.95 -2.23 4.34
N LYS A 190 7.29 -2.35 5.63
CA LYS A 190 6.93 -3.50 6.46
C LYS A 190 6.04 -3.09 7.61
N ASP A 191 4.90 -3.77 7.77
CA ASP A 191 3.96 -3.56 8.87
C ASP A 191 3.50 -2.09 8.97
N CYS A 192 3.39 -1.42 7.82
CA CYS A 192 2.99 -0.02 7.73
C CYS A 192 1.47 0.11 7.53
N TYR A 193 0.91 1.20 8.02
CA TYR A 193 -0.49 1.60 7.79
C TYR A 193 -0.54 2.88 6.97
N ILE A 194 -1.35 2.89 5.90
CA ILE A 194 -1.48 4.04 5.00
C ILE A 194 -2.97 4.36 4.86
N GLU A 195 -3.34 5.62 5.10
CA GLU A 195 -4.71 6.11 5.08
C GLU A 195 -4.83 7.37 4.22
N GLY A 196 -5.77 7.37 3.28
CA GLY A 196 -6.12 8.54 2.48
C GLY A 196 -7.36 8.33 1.63
N SER A 197 -7.70 9.31 0.79
CA SER A 197 -8.94 9.34 0.01
C SER A 197 -8.75 9.16 -1.50
N VAL A 198 -7.80 9.89 -2.10
CA VAL A 198 -7.54 9.93 -3.56
C VAL A 198 -6.04 9.88 -3.78
N ASP A 199 -5.57 9.05 -4.72
CA ASP A 199 -4.14 8.89 -5.06
C ASP A 199 -3.24 8.73 -3.82
N PHE A 200 -3.74 8.06 -2.78
CA PHE A 200 -3.12 8.10 -1.45
C PHE A 200 -1.79 7.31 -1.36
N ILE A 201 -1.48 6.50 -2.37
CA ILE A 201 -0.13 6.01 -2.68
C ILE A 201 0.11 6.29 -4.17
N PHE A 202 1.15 7.06 -4.50
CA PHE A 202 1.42 7.48 -5.88
C PHE A 202 2.90 7.80 -6.10
N GLY A 203 3.35 7.76 -7.36
CA GLY A 203 4.74 8.06 -7.76
C GLY A 203 5.34 7.00 -8.67
N ASN A 204 6.66 7.04 -8.86
CA ASN A 204 7.41 6.14 -9.74
C ASN A 204 8.37 5.21 -8.96
N GLY A 205 8.18 5.06 -7.65
CA GLY A 205 8.95 4.15 -6.82
C GLY A 205 8.74 2.68 -7.20
N LEU A 206 9.80 1.87 -7.11
CA LEU A 206 9.70 0.42 -7.09
C LEU A 206 9.60 -0.05 -5.64
N SER A 207 8.40 -0.39 -5.21
CA SER A 207 8.13 -0.60 -3.78
C SER A 207 7.56 -1.99 -3.50
N LEU A 208 8.04 -2.59 -2.41
CA LEU A 208 7.45 -3.78 -1.81
C LEU A 208 6.73 -3.38 -0.52
N PHE A 209 5.43 -3.64 -0.45
CA PHE A 209 4.64 -3.52 0.76
C PHE A 209 4.41 -4.93 1.33
N GLU A 210 4.95 -5.19 2.51
CA GLU A 210 4.84 -6.45 3.23
C GLU A 210 4.15 -6.19 4.57
N ASN A 211 3.14 -6.99 4.90
CA ASN A 211 2.48 -6.89 6.20
C ASN A 211 2.45 -8.28 6.83
N THR A 212 2.90 -8.38 8.07
CA THR A 212 2.95 -9.64 8.83
C THR A 212 1.83 -9.65 9.86
N THR A 213 0.58 -9.72 9.40
CA THR A 213 -0.54 -10.06 10.28
C THR A 213 -0.57 -11.58 10.47
N PRO A 214 -0.55 -12.10 11.71
CA PRO A 214 -0.74 -13.52 11.93
C PRO A 214 -2.09 -13.94 11.35
N VAL A 215 -2.11 -15.05 10.60
CA VAL A 215 -3.32 -15.64 10.03
C VAL A 215 -4.32 -15.87 11.18
N PRO A 216 -5.46 -15.17 11.21
CA PRO A 216 -6.46 -15.42 12.23
C PRO A 216 -7.05 -16.82 12.05
N ALA A 217 -7.57 -17.39 13.14
CA ALA A 217 -8.36 -18.62 13.04
C ALA A 217 -9.55 -18.39 12.07
N PRO A 218 -9.90 -19.37 11.22
CA PRO A 218 -11.01 -19.24 10.27
C PRO A 218 -12.30 -18.76 10.94
N GLY A 219 -12.87 -17.66 10.44
CA GLY A 219 -14.14 -17.11 10.93
C GLY A 219 -14.03 -16.31 12.23
N ALA A 220 -12.82 -15.92 12.65
CA ALA A 220 -12.64 -15.07 13.84
C ALA A 220 -13.32 -13.70 13.68
N ILE A 221 -14.15 -13.34 14.67
CA ILE A 221 -14.88 -12.07 14.69
C ILE A 221 -13.90 -10.89 14.83
N GLY A 222 -13.99 -9.91 13.92
CA GLY A 222 -13.19 -8.68 13.95
C GLY A 222 -11.71 -8.85 13.56
N LYS A 223 -11.39 -9.93 12.83
CA LYS A 223 -10.01 -10.23 12.38
C LYS A 223 -9.86 -10.25 10.86
N GLN A 224 -10.81 -9.67 10.13
CA GLN A 224 -10.70 -9.44 8.69
C GLN A 224 -9.45 -8.59 8.38
N ALA A 225 -8.65 -9.00 7.40
CA ALA A 225 -7.40 -8.33 7.05
C ALA A 225 -7.26 -8.22 5.53
N VAL A 226 -7.90 -7.20 4.96
CA VAL A 226 -7.88 -6.93 3.52
C VAL A 226 -6.48 -6.56 3.06
N ALA A 227 -5.92 -7.33 2.14
CA ALA A 227 -4.65 -7.05 1.48
C ALA A 227 -4.82 -5.98 0.39
N PHE A 228 -5.94 -6.03 -0.34
CA PHE A 228 -6.25 -5.06 -1.38
C PHE A 228 -7.76 -4.82 -1.50
N ARG A 229 -8.16 -3.54 -1.56
CA ARG A 229 -9.53 -3.13 -1.85
C ARG A 229 -9.57 -2.30 -3.13
N ILE A 230 -10.47 -2.64 -4.04
CA ILE A 230 -10.76 -1.84 -5.25
C ILE A 230 -12.22 -1.39 -5.25
N SER A 231 -12.45 -0.11 -5.45
CA SER A 231 -13.79 0.50 -5.54
C SER A 231 -13.94 1.41 -6.77
N ALA A 232 -12.96 1.36 -7.68
CA ALA A 232 -12.90 2.21 -8.86
C ALA A 232 -13.33 1.39 -10.07
N ASP A 233 -14.17 1.96 -10.94
CA ASP A 233 -14.64 1.26 -12.14
C ASP A 233 -13.53 1.14 -13.21
N THR A 234 -13.59 0.09 -14.03
CA THR A 234 -12.67 -0.18 -15.17
C THR A 234 -11.19 -0.36 -14.79
N ALA A 235 -10.92 -1.13 -13.75
CA ALA A 235 -9.54 -1.45 -13.33
C ALA A 235 -9.05 -2.81 -13.87
N ALA A 236 -7.76 -2.92 -14.18
CA ALA A 236 -7.14 -4.18 -14.59
C ALA A 236 -5.87 -4.48 -13.77
N PHE A 237 -5.70 -5.75 -13.41
CA PHE A 237 -4.57 -6.27 -12.63
C PHE A 237 -3.96 -7.44 -13.39
N LEU A 238 -2.70 -7.31 -13.78
CA LEU A 238 -2.01 -8.29 -14.63
C LEU A 238 -0.76 -8.79 -13.91
N GLY A 239 -0.66 -10.09 -13.63
CA GLY A 239 0.53 -10.67 -12.97
C GLY A 239 0.71 -10.28 -11.50
N CYS A 240 -0.35 -9.81 -10.82
CA CYS A 240 -0.29 -9.37 -9.44
C CYS A 240 -0.35 -10.55 -8.45
N ARG A 241 0.18 -10.35 -7.23
CA ARG A 241 0.04 -11.29 -6.11
C ARG A 241 -0.74 -10.62 -4.97
N PHE A 242 -1.88 -11.18 -4.60
CA PHE A 242 -2.68 -10.74 -3.46
C PHE A 242 -2.59 -11.80 -2.36
N LEU A 243 -1.93 -11.45 -1.25
CA LEU A 243 -1.60 -12.38 -0.17
C LEU A 243 -2.30 -11.97 1.11
N GLY A 244 -3.04 -12.89 1.72
CA GLY A 244 -3.76 -12.65 2.96
C GLY A 244 -4.34 -13.93 3.52
N ALA A 245 -5.30 -13.79 4.43
CA ALA A 245 -6.02 -14.90 5.04
C ALA A 245 -7.53 -14.69 4.93
N GLN A 246 -8.16 -14.17 5.98
CA GLN A 246 -9.56 -13.79 5.92
C GLN A 246 -9.69 -12.45 5.19
N ASP A 247 -10.55 -12.40 4.18
CA ASP A 247 -10.91 -11.20 3.41
C ASP A 247 -9.75 -10.60 2.57
N THR A 248 -8.87 -11.43 1.98
CA THR A 248 -7.67 -10.96 1.24
C THR A 248 -7.96 -9.89 0.19
N LEU A 249 -8.87 -10.16 -0.77
CA LEU A 249 -9.17 -9.29 -1.90
C LEU A 249 -10.59 -8.76 -1.78
N TYR A 250 -10.73 -7.49 -1.42
CA TYR A 250 -12.01 -6.79 -1.39
C TYR A 250 -12.30 -6.13 -2.76
N ASP A 251 -12.88 -6.93 -3.63
CA ASP A 251 -13.42 -6.53 -4.92
C ASP A 251 -14.78 -5.82 -4.75
N HIS A 252 -14.73 -4.61 -4.17
CA HIS A 252 -15.86 -3.94 -3.55
C HIS A 252 -16.94 -3.51 -4.55
N MET A 253 -16.60 -2.69 -5.56
CA MET A 253 -17.53 -2.20 -6.59
C MET A 253 -16.78 -1.73 -7.85
N GLY A 254 -17.43 -1.84 -9.00
CA GLY A 254 -16.85 -1.48 -10.31
C GLY A 254 -16.63 -2.70 -11.21
N ARG A 255 -16.15 -2.46 -12.43
CA ARG A 255 -15.76 -3.48 -13.41
C ARG A 255 -14.27 -3.75 -13.33
N HIS A 256 -13.87 -4.99 -13.04
CA HIS A 256 -12.46 -5.33 -12.88
C HIS A 256 -12.04 -6.55 -13.72
N TYR A 257 -10.79 -6.52 -14.17
CA TYR A 257 -10.17 -7.62 -14.90
C TYR A 257 -8.87 -8.05 -14.22
N TYR A 258 -8.81 -9.29 -13.76
CA TYR A 258 -7.63 -9.89 -13.15
C TYR A 258 -7.09 -10.95 -14.11
N LYS A 259 -5.86 -10.80 -14.58
CA LYS A 259 -5.22 -11.75 -15.49
C LYS A 259 -3.90 -12.27 -14.93
N ASP A 260 -3.68 -13.57 -15.02
CA ASP A 260 -2.42 -14.21 -14.64
C ASP A 260 -1.97 -13.86 -13.20
N CYS A 261 -2.94 -13.60 -12.31
CA CYS A 261 -2.69 -13.18 -10.93
C CYS A 261 -2.63 -14.40 -9.99
N TYR A 262 -1.94 -14.24 -8.88
CA TYR A 262 -1.96 -15.17 -7.75
C TYR A 262 -2.76 -14.56 -6.59
N ILE A 263 -3.74 -15.29 -6.06
CA ILE A 263 -4.59 -14.83 -4.95
C ILE A 263 -4.60 -15.90 -3.87
N GLU A 264 -4.26 -15.53 -2.64
CA GLU A 264 -4.15 -16.47 -1.51
C GLU A 264 -5.01 -16.04 -0.32
N GLY A 265 -5.69 -16.98 0.32
CA GLY A 265 -6.40 -16.73 1.58
C GLY A 265 -7.09 -17.94 2.17
N SER A 266 -7.87 -17.72 3.23
CA SER A 266 -8.55 -18.76 4.00
C SER A 266 -10.07 -18.66 3.92
N VAL A 267 -10.65 -17.57 4.43
CA VAL A 267 -12.11 -17.37 4.51
C VAL A 267 -12.48 -16.12 3.74
N ASP A 268 -13.47 -16.25 2.85
CA ASP A 268 -14.03 -15.15 2.06
C ASP A 268 -12.96 -14.32 1.34
N PHE A 269 -11.89 -14.97 0.90
CA PHE A 269 -10.68 -14.26 0.54
C PHE A 269 -10.75 -13.55 -0.82
N ILE A 270 -11.82 -13.74 -1.57
CA ILE A 270 -12.26 -12.85 -2.65
C ILE A 270 -13.72 -12.45 -2.36
N PHE A 271 -13.98 -11.20 -2.00
CA PHE A 271 -15.32 -10.77 -1.58
C PHE A 271 -15.67 -9.38 -2.08
N GLY A 272 -16.96 -9.04 -2.05
CA GLY A 272 -17.47 -7.75 -2.53
C GLY A 272 -18.58 -7.89 -3.58
N ASN A 273 -18.88 -6.78 -4.26
CA ASN A 273 -19.95 -6.68 -5.25
C ASN A 273 -19.47 -6.14 -6.61
N GLY A 274 -18.19 -6.33 -6.95
CA GLY A 274 -17.67 -6.01 -8.29
C GLY A 274 -18.32 -6.85 -9.41
N LEU A 275 -18.22 -6.35 -10.65
CA LEU A 275 -18.41 -7.12 -11.87
C LEU A 275 -17.03 -7.50 -12.41
N SER A 276 -16.57 -8.71 -12.11
CA SER A 276 -15.16 -9.04 -12.25
C SER A 276 -14.91 -10.34 -13.00
N LEU A 277 -13.91 -10.31 -13.87
CA LEU A 277 -13.38 -11.46 -14.58
C LEU A 277 -11.96 -11.76 -14.09
N PHE A 278 -11.76 -12.97 -13.57
CA PHE A 278 -10.49 -13.56 -13.22
C PHE A 278 -10.11 -14.56 -14.32
N GLU A 279 -9.09 -14.27 -15.11
CA GLU A 279 -8.64 -15.10 -16.22
C GLU A 279 -7.22 -15.62 -15.99
N GLY A 280 -6.99 -16.93 -16.13
CA GLY A 280 -5.65 -17.52 -15.98
C GLY A 280 -5.05 -17.38 -14.57
N CYS A 281 -5.87 -17.02 -13.58
CA CYS A 281 -5.40 -16.77 -12.23
C CYS A 281 -5.18 -18.07 -11.45
N HIS A 282 -4.21 -18.06 -10.53
CA HIS A 282 -3.99 -19.10 -9.55
C HIS A 282 -4.55 -18.66 -8.20
N VAL A 283 -5.59 -19.35 -7.76
CA VAL A 283 -6.28 -19.12 -6.50
C VAL A 283 -5.86 -20.21 -5.50
N HIS A 284 -5.24 -19.83 -4.38
CA HIS A 284 -4.61 -20.75 -3.45
C HIS A 284 -5.18 -20.61 -2.03
N ALA A 285 -5.79 -21.67 -1.52
CA ALA A 285 -6.35 -21.70 -0.17
C ALA A 285 -5.30 -22.10 0.87
N ILE A 286 -5.20 -21.33 1.94
CA ILE A 286 -4.34 -21.60 3.11
C ILE A 286 -5.19 -21.86 4.37
N ALA A 287 -6.38 -22.42 4.21
CA ALA A 287 -7.30 -22.68 5.31
C ALA A 287 -6.79 -23.87 6.16
N PRO A 288 -6.61 -23.71 7.48
CA PRO A 288 -6.14 -24.80 8.34
C PRO A 288 -7.19 -25.92 8.53
N VAL A 289 -8.48 -25.60 8.43
CA VAL A 289 -9.58 -26.57 8.60
C VAL A 289 -10.60 -26.41 7.48
N THR A 290 -11.35 -25.29 7.50
CA THR A 290 -12.37 -24.99 6.50
C THR A 290 -12.20 -23.55 6.02
N GLY A 291 -12.36 -23.34 4.71
CA GLY A 291 -12.26 -22.05 4.06
C GLY A 291 -13.42 -21.78 3.10
N ALA A 292 -13.42 -20.57 2.55
CA ALA A 292 -14.31 -20.18 1.47
C ALA A 292 -13.58 -19.26 0.50
N LEU A 293 -13.65 -19.59 -0.79
CA LEU A 293 -12.95 -18.84 -1.83
C LEU A 293 -13.62 -17.50 -2.08
N THR A 294 -14.92 -17.50 -2.41
CA THR A 294 -15.67 -16.26 -2.62
C THR A 294 -16.70 -15.94 -1.54
N ALA A 295 -16.93 -14.65 -1.30
CA ALA A 295 -18.13 -14.15 -0.62
C ALA A 295 -18.73 -12.98 -1.41
N GLN A 296 -19.52 -13.30 -2.45
CA GLN A 296 -20.07 -12.29 -3.34
C GLN A 296 -21.34 -11.66 -2.72
N GLY A 297 -21.40 -10.33 -2.77
CA GLY A 297 -22.31 -9.47 -2.00
C GLY A 297 -23.50 -8.91 -2.78
N ARG A 298 -23.86 -9.47 -3.94
CA ARG A 298 -24.94 -8.95 -4.78
C ARG A 298 -26.27 -8.95 -4.04
N SER A 299 -26.90 -7.77 -3.99
CA SER A 299 -28.05 -7.50 -3.13
C SER A 299 -29.39 -7.48 -3.87
N SER A 300 -29.38 -7.45 -5.20
CA SER A 300 -30.60 -7.47 -6.02
C SER A 300 -30.36 -8.13 -7.38
N LEU A 301 -31.41 -8.74 -7.95
CA LEU A 301 -31.42 -9.23 -9.33
C LEU A 301 -31.18 -8.14 -10.38
N LEU A 302 -31.41 -6.86 -10.02
CA LEU A 302 -31.22 -5.71 -10.91
C LEU A 302 -29.75 -5.28 -11.02
N GLU A 303 -28.89 -5.69 -10.08
CA GLU A 303 -27.46 -5.40 -10.15
C GLU A 303 -26.80 -6.29 -11.21
N ASP A 304 -25.99 -5.74 -12.10
CA ASP A 304 -25.22 -6.56 -13.05
C ASP A 304 -23.79 -6.80 -12.55
N THR A 305 -23.68 -7.44 -11.39
CA THR A 305 -22.42 -7.70 -10.69
C THR A 305 -22.19 -9.19 -10.48
N GLY A 306 -20.97 -9.60 -10.17
CA GLY A 306 -20.63 -11.00 -9.97
C GLY A 306 -19.17 -11.31 -10.29
N PHE A 307 -18.71 -12.47 -9.86
CA PHE A 307 -17.34 -12.93 -10.10
C PHE A 307 -17.32 -14.07 -11.10
N SER A 308 -16.48 -13.96 -12.14
CA SER A 308 -16.30 -15.00 -13.15
C SER A 308 -14.85 -15.45 -13.14
N PHE A 309 -14.59 -16.75 -12.99
CA PHE A 309 -13.26 -17.35 -13.03
C PHE A 309 -13.14 -18.19 -14.30
N LEU A 310 -12.22 -17.84 -15.18
CA LEU A 310 -12.03 -18.44 -16.49
C LEU A 310 -10.60 -18.98 -16.62
N ASN A 311 -10.45 -20.26 -16.98
CA ASN A 311 -9.13 -20.89 -17.14
C ASN A 311 -8.22 -20.74 -15.89
N CYS A 312 -8.82 -20.65 -14.71
CA CYS A 312 -8.09 -20.49 -13.47
C CYS A 312 -7.62 -21.84 -12.91
N LYS A 313 -6.83 -21.77 -11.84
CA LYS A 313 -6.44 -22.93 -11.03
C LYS A 313 -6.79 -22.68 -9.57
N VAL A 314 -7.62 -23.53 -8.97
CA VAL A 314 -7.92 -23.53 -7.53
C VAL A 314 -7.16 -24.66 -6.87
N THR A 315 -6.35 -24.35 -5.87
CA THR A 315 -5.49 -25.29 -5.13
C THR A 315 -5.44 -24.90 -3.66
N GLY A 316 -4.78 -25.69 -2.81
CA GLY A 316 -4.48 -25.26 -1.45
C GLY A 316 -4.59 -26.37 -0.42
N SER A 317 -4.97 -25.97 0.78
CA SER A 317 -5.13 -26.81 1.96
C SER A 317 -6.47 -26.55 2.66
N GLY A 318 -6.89 -27.50 3.50
CA GLY A 318 -8.18 -27.48 4.20
C GLY A 318 -9.34 -27.93 3.32
N ALA A 319 -10.55 -27.91 3.87
CA ALA A 319 -11.79 -28.13 3.15
C ALA A 319 -12.33 -26.78 2.65
N LEU A 320 -12.55 -26.63 1.34
CA LEU A 320 -12.86 -25.34 0.73
C LEU A 320 -14.27 -25.31 0.12
N TYR A 321 -15.07 -24.32 0.49
CA TYR A 321 -16.23 -23.92 -0.31
C TYR A 321 -15.78 -23.02 -1.47
N LEU A 322 -16.35 -23.22 -2.66
CA LEU A 322 -16.19 -22.32 -3.80
C LEU A 322 -16.71 -20.92 -3.47
N GLY A 323 -17.77 -20.85 -2.67
CA GLY A 323 -18.23 -19.58 -2.15
C GLY A 323 -19.31 -19.68 -1.09
N ARG A 324 -19.52 -18.56 -0.41
CA ARG A 324 -20.63 -18.35 0.49
C ARG A 324 -21.44 -17.14 0.04
N ALA A 325 -22.77 -17.27 0.03
CA ALA A 325 -23.65 -16.21 -0.44
C ALA A 325 -23.75 -15.08 0.61
N TRP A 326 -22.81 -14.12 0.60
CA TRP A 326 -22.84 -12.97 1.50
C TRP A 326 -24.06 -12.09 1.21
N GLY A 327 -24.29 -11.79 -0.07
CA GLY A 327 -25.51 -11.16 -0.56
C GLY A 327 -26.61 -12.17 -0.90
N PRO A 328 -27.90 -11.79 -0.82
CA PRO A 328 -29.03 -12.65 -1.12
C PRO A 328 -29.12 -13.08 -2.59
N PHE A 329 -28.46 -12.38 -3.52
CA PHE A 329 -28.42 -12.71 -4.95
C PHE A 329 -26.99 -12.96 -5.46
N SER A 330 -26.13 -13.48 -4.56
CA SER A 330 -24.73 -13.77 -4.82
C SER A 330 -24.51 -14.48 -6.15
N ARG A 331 -23.63 -13.95 -7.01
CA ARG A 331 -23.38 -14.51 -8.35
C ARG A 331 -21.90 -14.78 -8.59
N VAL A 332 -21.55 -16.07 -8.71
CA VAL A 332 -20.17 -16.53 -8.96
C VAL A 332 -20.18 -17.66 -9.99
N VAL A 333 -19.28 -17.61 -10.97
CA VAL A 333 -19.17 -18.60 -12.04
C VAL A 333 -17.72 -19.07 -12.14
N PHE A 334 -17.51 -20.37 -12.23
CA PHE A 334 -16.22 -20.97 -12.58
C PHE A 334 -16.36 -21.71 -13.91
N ALA A 335 -15.53 -21.36 -14.90
CA ALA A 335 -15.51 -21.94 -16.23
C ALA A 335 -14.08 -22.39 -16.58
N TYR A 336 -13.95 -23.61 -17.12
CA TYR A 336 -12.67 -24.20 -17.53
C TYR A 336 -11.57 -24.13 -16.46
N THR A 337 -11.98 -24.12 -15.19
CA THR A 337 -11.09 -23.91 -14.05
C THR A 337 -10.73 -25.26 -13.44
N TYR A 338 -9.42 -25.52 -13.28
CA TYR A 338 -8.96 -26.68 -12.52
C TYR A 338 -9.26 -26.48 -11.03
N MET A 339 -9.78 -27.51 -10.37
CA MET A 339 -10.04 -27.50 -8.93
C MET A 339 -9.42 -28.72 -8.28
N ASP A 340 -8.59 -28.48 -7.26
CA ASP A 340 -7.96 -29.54 -6.49
C ASP A 340 -8.98 -30.27 -5.59
N ASN A 341 -8.60 -31.44 -5.05
CA ASN A 341 -9.50 -32.30 -4.27
C ASN A 341 -9.88 -31.75 -2.87
N ILE A 342 -9.54 -30.49 -2.60
CA ILE A 342 -9.89 -29.76 -1.38
C ILE A 342 -11.32 -29.19 -1.41
N ILE A 343 -11.97 -29.16 -2.58
CA ILE A 343 -13.33 -28.62 -2.70
C ILE A 343 -14.32 -29.53 -2.01
N ILE A 344 -15.10 -28.97 -1.09
CA ILE A 344 -16.19 -29.68 -0.41
C ILE A 344 -17.20 -30.13 -1.48
N PRO A 345 -17.69 -31.39 -1.48
CA PRO A 345 -18.59 -31.89 -2.52
C PRO A 345 -19.88 -31.08 -2.71
N LYS A 346 -20.39 -30.44 -1.64
CA LYS A 346 -21.53 -29.51 -1.72
C LYS A 346 -21.22 -28.28 -2.58
N GLY A 347 -19.96 -27.89 -2.70
CA GLY A 347 -19.45 -26.75 -3.46
C GLY A 347 -19.69 -25.41 -2.79
N TRP A 348 -20.90 -25.16 -2.31
CA TRP A 348 -21.37 -23.83 -1.90
C TRP A 348 -22.02 -23.84 -0.51
N TYR A 349 -22.00 -22.69 0.16
CA TYR A 349 -22.66 -22.47 1.44
C TYR A 349 -23.61 -21.27 1.40
N ASN A 350 -24.87 -21.49 1.71
CA ASN A 350 -25.96 -20.50 1.65
C ASN A 350 -26.01 -19.55 2.84
N TRP A 351 -24.94 -19.46 3.63
CA TRP A 351 -24.91 -18.68 4.88
C TRP A 351 -25.94 -19.11 5.94
N GLY A 352 -26.47 -20.34 5.84
CA GLY A 352 -27.54 -20.84 6.73
C GLY A 352 -28.94 -20.35 6.36
N ASP A 353 -29.10 -19.68 5.22
CA ASP A 353 -30.37 -19.15 4.72
C ASP A 353 -30.81 -19.91 3.46
N PRO A 354 -31.82 -20.79 3.54
CA PRO A 354 -32.31 -21.56 2.39
C PRO A 354 -32.78 -20.69 1.21
N ASN A 355 -33.17 -19.44 1.45
CA ASN A 355 -33.62 -18.54 0.38
C ASN A 355 -32.48 -18.11 -0.56
N ARG A 356 -31.22 -18.39 -0.19
CA ARG A 356 -30.01 -18.07 -0.98
C ARG A 356 -29.51 -19.25 -1.82
N GLU A 357 -30.26 -20.35 -1.89
CA GLU A 357 -29.94 -21.51 -2.74
C GLU A 357 -30.53 -21.41 -4.16
N MET A 358 -31.43 -20.46 -4.41
CA MET A 358 -32.15 -20.30 -5.68
C MET A 358 -31.41 -19.45 -6.72
#